data_AF-A0A0C9ZH71-F1
#
_entry.id   AF-A0A0C9ZH71-F1
#
_cell.length_a   1.000
_cell.length_b   1.000
_cell.length_c   1.000
_cell.angle_alpha   90.00
_cell.angle_beta   90.00
_cell.angle_gamma   90.00
#
_symmetry.space_group_name_H-M   'P 1'
#
loop_
_entity.id
_entity.type
_entity.pdbx_description
1 polymer ?
#
loop_
_entity_poly.entity_id
_entity_poly.type
_entity_poly.pdbx_seq_one_letter_code
_entity_poly.pdbx_strand_id
1 'polypeptide(L)'
;MAPFLETVKSFKDVPITDDGVNTVAFLEADDGVVRILKELTGLMSSVGSKAFSPVISDIQGNITKVRERYNAAPSESATLEQLVTNEKNNKVGSATEGLMWLLRSLAFTGKSLQQAQNNPSEDLKVAFTKGYDVTLGPIHRGAGFFSIQGAIMKAAGLMFNTAIGYCPPRKGFYEKLAANPNGEPCSQELLDKQLNDWIAGLDTIITRMDKFYTKGKHGEIFKSA
;
A
#
# COMPACT_ATOMS: atom_id res chain seq x y z
N MET A 1 21.42 -11.22 -10.63
CA MET A 1 20.18 -10.56 -10.18
C MET A 1 20.58 -9.28 -9.46
N ALA A 2 19.67 -8.33 -9.32
CA ALA A 2 19.92 -7.06 -8.64
C ALA A 2 19.41 -7.11 -7.18
N PRO A 3 19.83 -6.18 -6.29
CA PRO A 3 19.22 -5.99 -4.97
C PRO A 3 17.70 -5.88 -5.05
N PHE A 4 16.98 -6.33 -4.01
CA PHE A 4 15.52 -6.49 -4.05
C PHE A 4 14.77 -5.25 -4.57
N LEU A 5 15.07 -4.05 -4.06
CA LEU A 5 14.38 -2.81 -4.46
C LEU A 5 14.62 -2.40 -5.92
N GLU A 6 15.69 -2.91 -6.55
CA GLU A 6 15.97 -2.69 -7.98
C GLU A 6 15.23 -3.71 -8.87
N THR A 7 14.69 -4.78 -8.28
CA THR A 7 13.90 -5.79 -9.00
C THR A 7 12.40 -5.46 -9.06
N VAL A 8 11.96 -4.40 -8.39
CA VAL A 8 10.58 -3.90 -8.38
C VAL A 8 10.55 -2.50 -8.95
N LYS A 9 9.44 -2.11 -9.58
CA LYS A 9 9.27 -0.72 -9.99
C LYS A 9 9.12 0.18 -8.77
N SER A 10 9.90 1.24 -8.71
CA SER A 10 9.78 2.22 -7.64
C SER A 10 8.67 3.22 -7.95
N PHE A 11 7.92 3.62 -6.92
CA PHE A 11 6.92 4.68 -7.06
C PHE A 11 7.53 6.03 -7.47
N LYS A 12 8.83 6.24 -7.21
CA LYS A 12 9.55 7.43 -7.68
C LYS A 12 9.61 7.54 -9.21
N ASP A 13 9.54 6.39 -9.88
CA ASP A 13 9.67 6.25 -11.34
C ASP A 13 8.29 6.13 -12.03
N VAL A 14 7.19 6.28 -11.28
CA VAL A 14 5.83 6.30 -11.84
C VAL A 14 5.57 7.69 -12.43
N PRO A 15 5.28 7.79 -13.75
CA PRO A 15 5.04 9.09 -14.37
C PRO A 15 3.79 9.77 -13.81
N ILE A 16 3.95 11.02 -13.42
CA ILE A 16 2.87 11.93 -13.04
C ILE A 16 2.90 13.11 -14.00
N THR A 17 1.78 13.32 -14.69
CA THR A 17 1.60 14.43 -15.63
C THR A 17 0.46 15.33 -15.16
N ASP A 18 0.17 16.41 -15.89
CA ASP A 18 -1.00 17.23 -15.63
C ASP A 18 -2.30 16.40 -15.71
N ASP A 19 -2.35 15.45 -16.64
CA ASP A 19 -3.48 14.53 -16.85
C ASP A 19 -3.65 13.47 -15.75
N GLY A 20 -2.61 13.25 -14.93
CA GLY A 20 -2.67 12.33 -13.80
C GLY A 20 -1.52 11.34 -13.67
N VAL A 21 -1.72 10.39 -12.75
CA VAL A 21 -0.79 9.31 -12.43
C VAL A 21 -0.94 8.17 -13.43
N ASN A 22 0.12 7.78 -14.13
CA ASN A 22 0.04 6.70 -15.12
C ASN A 22 -0.41 5.36 -14.49
N THR A 23 -1.54 4.83 -14.96
CA THR A 23 -2.19 3.64 -14.36
C THR A 23 -1.32 2.39 -14.45
N VAL A 24 -0.70 2.12 -15.60
CA VAL A 24 0.09 0.90 -15.82
C VAL A 24 1.34 0.91 -14.96
N ALA A 25 2.08 2.02 -14.95
CA ALA A 25 3.28 2.17 -14.14
C ALA A 25 2.96 2.10 -12.63
N PHE A 26 1.84 2.65 -12.20
CA PHE A 26 1.36 2.55 -10.82
C PHE A 26 1.08 1.08 -10.43
N LEU A 27 0.31 0.35 -11.24
CA LEU A 27 0.00 -1.06 -10.99
C LEU A 27 1.24 -1.96 -10.99
N GLU A 28 2.25 -1.65 -11.81
CA GLU A 28 3.54 -2.34 -11.81
C GLU A 28 4.32 -2.09 -10.51
N ALA A 29 4.27 -0.87 -9.97
CA ALA A 29 4.85 -0.54 -8.66
C ALA A 29 4.08 -1.22 -7.51
N ASP A 30 2.75 -1.35 -7.60
CA ASP A 30 1.92 -2.06 -6.62
C ASP A 30 2.23 -3.57 -6.55
N ASP A 31 2.57 -4.21 -7.67
CA ASP A 31 3.06 -5.59 -7.66
C ASP A 31 4.35 -5.70 -6.81
N GLY A 32 5.16 -4.64 -6.78
CA GLY A 32 6.32 -4.50 -5.89
C GLY A 32 5.95 -4.45 -4.41
N VAL A 33 4.87 -3.76 -4.05
CA VAL A 33 4.33 -3.72 -2.67
C VAL A 33 3.95 -5.12 -2.21
N VAL A 34 3.24 -5.88 -3.05
CA VAL A 34 2.87 -7.27 -2.76
C VAL A 34 4.11 -8.12 -2.50
N ARG A 35 5.19 -7.91 -3.26
CA ARG A 35 6.47 -8.61 -3.04
C ARG A 35 7.13 -8.20 -1.72
N ILE A 36 7.17 -6.91 -1.37
CA ILE A 36 7.69 -6.43 -0.08
C ILE A 36 6.93 -7.08 1.08
N LEU A 37 5.60 -7.10 1.01
CA LEU A 37 4.77 -7.72 2.03
C LEU A 37 5.00 -9.23 2.10
N LYS A 38 5.21 -9.91 0.98
CA LYS A 38 5.58 -11.33 0.97
C LYS A 38 6.93 -11.59 1.65
N GLU A 39 7.95 -10.77 1.38
CA GLU A 39 9.24 -10.88 2.11
C GLU A 39 9.06 -10.65 3.61
N LEU A 40 8.26 -9.64 4.00
CA LEU A 40 7.93 -9.38 5.40
C LEU A 40 7.24 -10.59 6.06
N THR A 41 6.23 -11.18 5.40
CA THR A 41 5.50 -12.34 5.95
C THR A 41 6.30 -13.64 5.90
N GLY A 42 7.25 -13.79 4.99
CA GLY A 42 8.14 -14.94 4.90
C GLY A 42 9.09 -15.04 6.09
N LEU A 43 9.27 -13.96 6.84
CA LEU A 43 10.05 -13.91 8.08
C LEU A 43 9.20 -14.17 9.34
N MET A 44 7.88 -14.27 9.20
CA MET A 44 6.97 -14.49 10.34
C MET A 44 6.82 -15.98 10.65
N SER A 45 6.28 -16.27 11.85
CA SER A 45 5.78 -17.61 12.14
C SER A 45 4.67 -18.00 11.16
N SER A 46 4.38 -19.30 11.04
CA SER A 46 3.28 -19.79 10.19
C SER A 46 1.92 -19.19 10.59
N VAL A 47 1.71 -18.92 11.88
CA VAL A 47 0.52 -18.23 12.40
C VAL A 47 0.50 -16.77 11.96
N GLY A 48 1.64 -16.08 12.07
CA GLY A 48 1.77 -14.68 11.64
C GLY A 48 1.56 -14.51 10.13
N SER A 49 2.16 -15.37 9.32
CA SER A 49 1.96 -15.39 7.87
C SER A 49 0.48 -15.60 7.51
N LYS A 50 -0.20 -16.57 8.16
CA LYS A 50 -1.65 -16.79 7.97
C LYS A 50 -2.51 -15.61 8.41
N ALA A 51 -2.11 -14.90 9.47
CA ALA A 51 -2.82 -13.71 9.93
C ALA A 51 -2.72 -12.54 8.93
N PHE A 52 -1.63 -12.45 8.15
CA PHE A 52 -1.46 -11.44 7.10
C PHE A 52 -2.09 -11.80 5.75
N SER A 53 -2.36 -13.07 5.46
CA SER A 53 -2.89 -13.49 4.16
C SER A 53 -4.13 -12.69 3.69
N PRO A 54 -5.12 -12.37 4.55
CA PRO A 54 -6.26 -11.55 4.13
C PRO A 54 -5.87 -10.14 3.70
N VAL A 55 -4.85 -9.54 4.32
CA VAL A 55 -4.34 -8.20 3.99
C VAL A 55 -3.72 -8.19 2.59
N ILE A 56 -2.88 -9.18 2.29
CA ILE A 56 -2.27 -9.33 0.96
C ILE A 56 -3.34 -9.61 -0.09
N SER A 57 -4.31 -10.46 0.23
CA SER A 57 -5.42 -10.80 -0.67
C SER A 57 -6.29 -9.59 -1.01
N ASP A 58 -6.56 -8.71 -0.04
CA ASP A 58 -7.31 -7.47 -0.28
C ASP A 58 -6.56 -6.54 -1.25
N ILE A 59 -5.26 -6.32 -1.02
CA ILE A 59 -4.40 -5.53 -1.91
C ILE A 59 -4.42 -6.10 -3.33
N GLN A 60 -4.16 -7.41 -3.48
CA GLN A 60 -4.15 -8.07 -4.79
C GLN A 60 -5.51 -8.01 -5.49
N GLY A 61 -6.61 -8.19 -4.76
CA GLY A 61 -7.96 -8.07 -5.29
C GLY A 61 -8.24 -6.65 -5.81
N ASN A 62 -7.80 -5.63 -5.09
CA ASN A 62 -7.98 -4.24 -5.52
C ASN A 62 -7.07 -3.87 -6.71
N ILE A 63 -5.82 -4.34 -6.76
CA ILE A 63 -4.96 -4.24 -7.95
C ILE A 63 -5.66 -4.86 -9.17
N THR A 64 -6.27 -6.04 -8.97
CA THR A 64 -6.96 -6.77 -10.06
C THR A 64 -8.12 -5.95 -10.62
N LYS A 65 -8.98 -5.36 -9.76
CA LYS A 65 -10.08 -4.50 -10.20
C LYS A 65 -9.61 -3.32 -11.05
N VAL A 66 -8.56 -2.62 -10.60
CA VAL A 66 -8.00 -1.46 -11.33
C VAL A 66 -7.41 -1.89 -12.67
N ARG A 67 -6.71 -3.02 -12.69
CA ARG A 67 -6.14 -3.60 -13.91
C ARG A 67 -7.21 -4.05 -14.89
N GLU A 68 -8.29 -4.68 -14.42
CA GLU A 68 -9.43 -5.08 -15.24
C GLU A 68 -10.14 -3.87 -15.86
N ARG A 69 -10.36 -2.80 -15.07
CA ARG A 69 -10.92 -1.55 -15.60
C ARG A 69 -10.02 -0.94 -16.67
N TYR A 70 -8.70 -0.89 -16.44
CA TYR A 70 -7.75 -0.41 -17.44
C TYR A 70 -7.85 -1.22 -18.73
N ASN A 71 -7.81 -2.56 -18.65
CA ASN A 71 -7.86 -3.43 -19.82
C ASN A 71 -9.18 -3.29 -20.59
N ALA A 72 -10.30 -3.07 -19.88
CA ALA A 72 -11.61 -2.88 -20.50
C ALA A 72 -11.75 -1.54 -21.23
N ALA A 73 -11.05 -0.48 -20.77
CA ALA A 73 -11.11 0.84 -21.38
C ALA A 73 -9.78 1.62 -21.25
N PRO A 74 -8.70 1.23 -21.98
CA PRO A 74 -7.37 1.79 -21.78
C PRO A 74 -7.28 3.30 -22.03
N SER A 75 -7.95 3.80 -23.08
CA SER A 75 -7.98 5.23 -23.41
C SER A 75 -8.76 6.07 -22.40
N GLU A 76 -9.68 5.46 -21.65
CA GLU A 76 -10.44 6.11 -20.58
C GLU A 76 -9.78 5.93 -19.20
N SER A 77 -8.69 5.17 -19.12
CA SER A 77 -8.07 4.75 -17.86
C SER A 77 -6.55 4.94 -17.89
N ALA A 78 -6.03 5.77 -18.80
CA ALA A 78 -4.59 5.95 -18.96
C ALA A 78 -3.94 6.55 -17.70
N THR A 79 -4.68 7.37 -16.97
CA THR A 79 -4.34 7.82 -15.62
C THR A 79 -5.34 7.33 -14.57
N LEU A 80 -4.92 7.27 -13.30
CA LEU A 80 -5.80 6.90 -12.19
C LEU A 80 -7.01 7.84 -12.08
N GLU A 81 -6.81 9.13 -12.31
CA GLU A 81 -7.86 10.14 -12.30
C GLU A 81 -8.87 9.94 -13.46
N GLN A 82 -8.37 9.65 -14.67
CA GLN A 82 -9.23 9.31 -15.80
C GLN A 82 -10.03 8.03 -15.53
N LEU A 83 -9.38 7.00 -14.98
CA LEU A 83 -10.02 5.73 -14.62
C LEU A 83 -11.23 5.97 -13.72
N VAL A 84 -11.06 6.77 -12.66
CA VAL A 84 -12.12 7.12 -11.71
C VAL A 84 -13.19 8.00 -12.36
N THR A 85 -12.78 9.03 -13.12
CA THR A 85 -13.71 9.98 -13.75
C THR A 85 -14.63 9.30 -14.76
N ASN A 86 -14.08 8.33 -15.51
CA ASN A 86 -14.77 7.69 -16.62
C ASN A 86 -15.52 6.41 -16.22
N GLU A 87 -15.33 5.89 -15.00
CA GLU A 87 -16.08 4.73 -14.53
C GLU A 87 -17.54 5.10 -14.23
N LYS A 88 -18.42 4.82 -15.19
CA LYS A 88 -19.86 5.09 -15.07
C LYS A 88 -20.49 4.14 -14.05
N ASN A 89 -21.26 4.71 -13.12
CA ASN A 89 -21.97 4.01 -12.04
C ASN A 89 -21.03 3.39 -11.00
N ASN A 90 -20.47 4.23 -10.12
CA ASN A 90 -19.74 3.86 -8.90
C ASN A 90 -20.60 3.02 -7.95
N LYS A 91 -20.79 1.75 -8.31
CA LYS A 91 -21.43 0.74 -7.48
C LYS A 91 -20.41 0.12 -6.54
N VAL A 92 -20.91 -0.53 -5.49
CA VAL A 92 -20.08 -1.37 -4.61
C VAL A 92 -19.32 -2.39 -5.45
N GLY A 93 -18.02 -2.48 -5.25
CA GLY A 93 -17.12 -3.37 -5.99
C GLY A 93 -16.53 -2.79 -7.27
N SER A 94 -16.79 -1.52 -7.59
CA SER A 94 -16.19 -0.79 -8.72
C SER A 94 -14.66 -0.66 -8.61
N ALA A 95 -14.00 -0.34 -9.73
CA ALA A 95 -12.57 -0.06 -9.74
C ALA A 95 -12.23 1.25 -9.00
N THR A 96 -13.14 2.22 -8.98
CA THR A 96 -13.03 3.46 -8.19
C THR A 96 -12.99 3.17 -6.70
N GLU A 97 -13.89 2.30 -6.21
CA GLU A 97 -13.86 1.85 -4.82
C GLU A 97 -12.62 0.99 -4.55
N GLY A 98 -12.29 0.06 -5.47
CA GLY A 98 -11.10 -0.77 -5.38
C GLY A 98 -9.82 0.04 -5.25
N LEU A 99 -9.64 1.06 -6.10
CA LEU A 99 -8.50 1.96 -6.07
C LEU A 99 -8.45 2.76 -4.75
N MET A 100 -9.58 3.20 -4.21
CA MET A 100 -9.60 3.87 -2.90
C MET A 100 -9.09 2.95 -1.78
N TRP A 101 -9.56 1.69 -1.74
CA TRP A 101 -9.09 0.71 -0.76
C TRP A 101 -7.62 0.34 -0.96
N LEU A 102 -7.18 0.21 -2.21
CA LEU A 102 -5.77 0.03 -2.54
C LEU A 102 -4.93 1.18 -1.99
N LEU A 103 -5.28 2.43 -2.30
CA LEU A 103 -4.55 3.61 -1.83
C LEU A 103 -4.50 3.71 -0.30
N ARG A 104 -5.55 3.30 0.42
CA ARG A 104 -5.54 3.20 1.90
C ARG A 104 -4.53 2.18 2.41
N SER A 105 -4.48 0.98 1.81
CA SER A 105 -3.52 -0.07 2.16
C SER A 105 -2.08 0.32 1.80
N LEU A 106 -1.91 1.03 0.69
CA LEU A 106 -0.62 1.61 0.29
C LEU A 106 -0.18 2.71 1.25
N ALA A 107 -1.10 3.58 1.69
CA ALA A 107 -0.82 4.62 2.68
C ALA A 107 -0.35 4.00 4.00
N PHE A 108 -1.03 2.96 4.47
CA PHE A 108 -0.61 2.19 5.64
C PHE A 108 0.82 1.66 5.47
N THR A 109 1.11 1.03 4.33
CA THR A 109 2.44 0.46 4.06
C THR A 109 3.52 1.55 4.00
N GLY A 110 3.29 2.61 3.23
CA GLY A 110 4.20 3.75 3.08
C GLY A 110 4.47 4.45 4.41
N LYS A 111 3.44 4.76 5.19
CA LYS A 111 3.60 5.42 6.51
C LYS A 111 4.28 4.50 7.53
N SER A 112 4.01 3.19 7.51
CA SER A 112 4.68 2.24 8.39
C SER A 112 6.18 2.13 8.08
N LEU A 113 6.54 2.04 6.80
CA LEU A 113 7.94 2.01 6.36
C LEU A 113 8.64 3.35 6.62
N GLN A 114 7.93 4.48 6.45
CA GLN A 114 8.44 5.81 6.81
C GLN A 114 8.74 5.93 8.30
N GLN A 115 7.85 5.42 9.17
CA GLN A 115 8.10 5.36 10.61
C GLN A 115 9.32 4.49 10.93
N ALA A 116 9.47 3.34 10.25
CA ALA A 116 10.63 2.48 10.43
C ALA A 116 11.94 3.15 9.97
N GLN A 117 11.93 3.87 8.86
CA GLN A 117 13.09 4.61 8.34
C GLN A 117 13.50 5.75 9.28
N ASN A 118 12.55 6.58 9.71
CA ASN A 118 12.83 7.75 10.55
C ASN A 118 13.28 7.37 11.98
N ASN A 119 12.94 6.16 12.44
CA ASN A 119 13.24 5.70 13.79
C ASN A 119 14.00 4.36 13.74
N PRO A 120 15.33 4.37 13.45
CA PRO A 120 16.08 3.15 13.18
C PRO A 120 16.20 2.20 14.38
N SER A 121 16.01 2.71 15.60
CA SER A 121 15.99 1.92 16.84
C SER A 121 14.63 1.31 17.18
N GLU A 122 13.56 1.65 16.45
CA GLU A 122 12.22 1.13 16.73
C GLU A 122 11.97 -0.23 16.07
N ASP A 123 11.28 -1.10 16.81
CA ASP A 123 10.75 -2.35 16.30
C ASP A 123 9.73 -2.12 15.18
N LEU A 124 9.69 -3.01 14.20
CA LEU A 124 8.73 -2.93 13.09
C LEU A 124 7.29 -2.94 13.58
N LYS A 125 6.97 -3.69 14.64
CA LYS A 125 5.64 -3.68 15.25
C LYS A 125 5.24 -2.25 15.66
N VAL A 126 6.13 -1.51 16.31
CA VAL A 126 5.85 -0.14 16.76
C VAL A 126 5.67 0.79 15.56
N ALA A 127 6.57 0.72 14.57
CA ALA A 127 6.46 1.50 13.35
C ALA A 127 5.15 1.25 12.58
N PHE A 128 4.75 -0.02 12.47
CA PHE A 128 3.51 -0.42 11.79
C PHE A 128 2.26 -0.05 12.58
N THR A 129 2.29 -0.12 13.93
CA THR A 129 1.19 0.41 14.75
C THR A 129 0.99 1.90 14.52
N LYS A 130 2.07 2.70 14.55
CA LYS A 130 2.01 4.14 14.26
C LYS A 130 1.49 4.43 12.85
N GLY A 131 1.99 3.69 11.85
CA GLY A 131 1.52 3.80 10.47
C GLY A 131 0.02 3.48 10.35
N TYR A 132 -0.45 2.44 11.02
CA TYR A 132 -1.87 2.08 11.04
C TYR A 132 -2.74 3.18 11.67
N ASP A 133 -2.30 3.75 12.79
CA ASP A 133 -3.10 4.73 13.55
C ASP A 133 -3.35 6.03 12.81
N VAL A 134 -2.48 6.42 11.87
CA VAL A 134 -2.64 7.62 11.04
C VAL A 134 -3.24 7.34 9.66
N THR A 135 -3.56 6.07 9.35
CA THR A 135 -4.08 5.66 8.03
C THR A 135 -5.40 4.88 8.13
N LEU A 136 -5.34 3.55 8.21
CA LEU A 136 -6.49 2.65 8.24
C LEU A 136 -7.22 2.64 9.60
N GLY A 137 -6.52 2.94 10.69
CA GLY A 137 -7.09 2.94 12.05
C GLY A 137 -8.36 3.78 12.19
N PRO A 138 -8.35 5.07 11.79
CA PRO A 138 -9.54 5.93 11.80
C PRO A 138 -10.70 5.40 10.95
N ILE A 139 -10.41 4.71 9.84
CA ILE A 139 -11.41 4.10 8.95
C ILE A 139 -12.05 2.89 9.62
N HIS A 140 -11.23 1.96 10.16
CA HIS A 140 -11.71 0.76 10.83
C HIS A 140 -12.47 1.05 12.13
N ARG A 141 -12.04 2.06 12.90
CA ARG A 141 -12.72 2.48 14.14
C ARG A 141 -13.93 3.37 13.90
N GLY A 142 -13.94 4.07 12.76
CA GLY A 142 -14.88 5.15 12.47
C GLY A 142 -16.23 4.71 11.92
N ALA A 143 -16.41 3.44 11.57
CA ALA A 143 -17.66 2.93 11.05
C ALA A 143 -18.69 2.71 12.18
N GLY A 144 -19.96 3.09 11.93
CA GLY A 144 -21.01 3.17 12.95
C GLY A 144 -21.17 1.89 13.78
N PHE A 145 -21.16 2.03 15.11
CA PHE A 145 -21.06 0.91 16.07
C PHE A 145 -22.14 -0.17 15.90
N PHE A 146 -23.34 0.19 15.43
CA PHE A 146 -24.52 -0.67 15.30
C PHE A 146 -24.82 -1.10 13.84
N SER A 147 -23.93 -0.84 12.87
CA SER A 147 -24.15 -1.25 11.47
C SER A 147 -23.37 -2.51 11.09
N ILE A 148 -23.87 -3.27 10.11
CA ILE A 148 -23.16 -4.43 9.53
C ILE A 148 -21.78 -3.99 9.01
N GLN A 149 -21.72 -2.83 8.35
CA GLN A 149 -20.46 -2.24 7.89
C GLN A 149 -19.52 -1.93 9.06
N GLY A 150 -20.04 -1.41 10.18
CA GLY A 150 -19.27 -1.19 11.40
C GLY A 150 -18.67 -2.47 11.98
N ALA A 151 -19.43 -3.57 11.98
CA ALA A 151 -18.92 -4.87 12.40
C ALA A 151 -17.79 -5.38 11.49
N ILE A 152 -17.96 -5.26 10.17
CA ILE A 152 -16.93 -5.63 9.17
C ILE A 152 -15.66 -4.81 9.39
N MET A 153 -15.78 -3.49 9.57
CA MET A 153 -14.63 -2.60 9.75
C MET A 153 -13.88 -2.84 11.07
N LYS A 154 -14.59 -3.17 12.14
CA LYS A 154 -13.96 -3.61 13.40
C LYS A 154 -13.22 -4.93 13.25
N ALA A 155 -13.81 -5.90 12.53
CA ALA A 155 -13.15 -7.17 12.25
C ALA A 155 -11.90 -6.96 11.39
N ALA A 156 -11.95 -6.09 10.38
CA ALA A 156 -10.79 -5.66 9.62
C ALA A 156 -9.71 -5.05 10.53
N GLY A 157 -10.10 -4.12 11.41
CA GLY A 157 -9.17 -3.55 12.38
C GLY A 157 -8.51 -4.58 13.30
N LEU A 158 -9.25 -5.59 13.77
CA LEU A 158 -8.70 -6.68 14.57
C LEU A 158 -7.71 -7.54 13.76
N MET A 159 -8.03 -7.86 12.50
CA MET A 159 -7.12 -8.60 11.62
C MET A 159 -5.81 -7.84 11.40
N PHE A 160 -5.87 -6.53 11.10
CA PHE A 160 -4.67 -5.70 10.92
C PHE A 160 -3.84 -5.61 12.20
N ASN A 161 -4.46 -5.37 13.36
CA ASN A 161 -3.71 -5.30 14.62
C ASN A 161 -3.08 -6.65 15.01
N THR A 162 -3.77 -7.75 14.75
CA THR A 162 -3.23 -9.10 14.95
C THR A 162 -2.03 -9.34 14.04
N ALA A 163 -2.16 -9.02 12.75
CA ALA A 163 -1.09 -9.08 11.78
C ALA A 163 0.13 -8.25 12.25
N ILE A 164 -0.04 -6.97 12.58
CA ILE A 164 1.02 -6.10 13.11
C ILE A 164 1.70 -6.72 14.36
N GLY A 165 0.92 -7.41 15.21
CA GLY A 165 1.45 -8.13 16.36
C GLY A 165 2.49 -9.21 16.03
N TYR A 166 2.49 -9.72 14.78
CA TYR A 166 3.43 -10.70 14.25
C TYR A 166 4.54 -10.10 13.37
N CYS A 167 4.69 -8.77 13.31
CA CYS A 167 5.80 -8.15 12.59
C CYS A 167 7.15 -8.80 12.98
N PRO A 168 7.99 -9.19 12.01
CA PRO A 168 9.25 -9.86 12.29
C PRO A 168 10.27 -8.90 12.92
N PRO A 169 11.41 -9.42 13.42
CA PRO A 169 12.52 -8.59 13.82
C PRO A 169 12.98 -7.67 12.68
N ARG A 170 13.25 -6.40 13.00
CA ARG A 170 13.67 -5.38 12.02
C ARG A 170 14.86 -5.84 11.18
N LYS A 171 15.90 -6.36 11.83
CA LYS A 171 17.14 -6.79 11.16
C LYS A 171 16.87 -7.73 9.99
N GLY A 172 16.07 -8.78 10.21
CA GLY A 172 15.78 -9.77 9.17
C GLY A 172 15.04 -9.18 7.98
N PHE A 173 14.14 -8.21 8.22
CA PHE A 173 13.41 -7.54 7.13
C PHE A 173 14.36 -6.70 6.26
N TYR A 174 15.23 -5.90 6.88
CA TYR A 174 16.19 -5.09 6.14
C TYR A 174 17.25 -5.94 5.42
N GLU A 175 17.68 -7.06 6.01
CA GLU A 175 18.54 -8.04 5.33
C GLU A 175 17.87 -8.64 4.08
N LYS A 176 16.56 -8.90 4.12
CA LYS A 176 15.80 -9.34 2.93
C LYS A 176 15.75 -8.27 1.84
N LEU A 177 15.56 -7.00 2.21
CA LEU A 177 15.56 -5.90 1.24
C LEU A 177 16.95 -5.63 0.67
N ALA A 178 18.01 -5.81 1.46
CA ALA A 178 19.40 -5.67 1.01
C ALA A 178 19.85 -6.82 0.11
N ALA A 179 19.22 -7.99 0.22
CA ALA A 179 19.68 -9.22 -0.41
C ALA A 179 19.80 -9.10 -1.93
N ASN A 180 20.90 -9.67 -2.44
CA ASN A 180 21.14 -9.87 -3.85
C ASN A 180 21.39 -11.37 -4.10
N PRO A 181 20.45 -12.13 -4.67
CA PRO A 181 20.57 -13.59 -4.78
C PRO A 181 21.82 -14.08 -5.50
N ASN A 182 22.44 -13.26 -6.37
CA ASN A 182 23.62 -13.65 -7.15
C ASN A 182 24.82 -12.71 -6.92
N GLY A 183 24.89 -12.01 -5.78
CA GLY A 183 25.97 -11.08 -5.49
C GLY A 183 25.97 -10.61 -4.04
N GLU A 184 26.78 -9.61 -3.75
CA GLU A 184 26.81 -9.00 -2.40
C GLU A 184 25.51 -8.21 -2.14
N PRO A 185 25.00 -8.24 -0.89
CA PRO A 185 23.93 -7.35 -0.47
C PRO A 185 24.29 -5.88 -0.74
N CYS A 186 23.29 -5.04 -1.02
CA CYS A 186 23.56 -3.61 -1.14
C CYS A 186 23.96 -3.01 0.21
N SER A 187 24.70 -1.89 0.18
CA SER A 187 25.05 -1.17 1.41
C SER A 187 23.80 -0.63 2.09
N GLN A 188 23.86 -0.48 3.42
CA GLN A 188 22.75 0.10 4.20
C GLN A 188 22.41 1.51 3.71
N GLU A 189 23.41 2.32 3.35
CA GLU A 189 23.21 3.67 2.80
C GLU A 189 22.42 3.64 1.48
N LEU A 190 22.76 2.71 0.57
CA LEU A 190 22.04 2.56 -0.69
C LEU A 190 20.61 2.06 -0.45
N LEU A 191 20.44 1.09 0.44
CA LEU A 191 19.13 0.56 0.82
C LEU A 191 18.22 1.67 1.39
N ASP A 192 18.71 2.44 2.35
CA ASP A 192 17.94 3.52 2.98
C ASP A 192 17.61 4.61 1.97
N LYS A 193 18.55 4.97 1.09
CA LYS A 193 18.27 5.91 0.01
C LYS A 193 17.18 5.40 -0.92
N GLN A 194 17.30 4.17 -1.43
CA GLN A 194 16.33 3.58 -2.35
C GLN A 194 14.94 3.45 -1.72
N LEU A 195 14.88 3.02 -0.46
CA LEU A 195 13.63 2.88 0.27
C LEU A 195 12.98 4.25 0.56
N ASN A 196 13.77 5.25 0.94
CA ASN A 196 13.26 6.61 1.15
C ASN A 196 12.75 7.25 -0.15
N ASP A 197 13.47 7.08 -1.27
CA ASP A 197 13.00 7.54 -2.59
C ASP A 197 11.68 6.85 -2.97
N TRP A 198 11.57 5.53 -2.71
CA TRP A 198 10.36 4.75 -2.96
C TRP A 198 9.17 5.24 -2.11
N ILE A 199 9.39 5.49 -0.82
CA ILE A 199 8.37 5.99 0.12
C ILE A 199 7.91 7.39 -0.30
N ALA A 200 8.83 8.27 -0.70
CA ALA A 200 8.52 9.64 -1.11
C ALA A 200 7.68 9.67 -2.41
N GLY A 201 8.02 8.81 -3.38
CA GLY A 201 7.22 8.64 -4.60
C GLY A 201 5.80 8.16 -4.29
N LEU A 202 5.67 7.18 -3.39
CA LEU A 202 4.37 6.67 -2.97
C LEU A 202 3.53 7.75 -2.26
N ASP A 203 4.13 8.48 -1.32
CA ASP A 203 3.46 9.54 -0.56
C ASP A 203 2.97 10.67 -1.49
N THR A 204 3.75 10.98 -2.53
CA THR A 204 3.38 11.97 -3.57
C THR A 204 2.11 11.54 -4.31
N ILE A 205 2.04 10.28 -4.77
CA ILE A 205 0.88 9.73 -5.48
C ILE A 205 -0.34 9.69 -4.57
N ILE A 206 -0.20 9.19 -3.35
CA ILE A 206 -1.31 9.08 -2.39
C ILE A 206 -1.85 10.47 -2.05
N THR A 207 -0.99 11.44 -1.77
CA THR A 207 -1.40 12.83 -1.46
C THR A 207 -2.15 13.46 -2.63
N ARG A 208 -1.70 13.21 -3.87
CA ARG A 208 -2.40 13.69 -5.07
C ARG A 208 -3.78 13.06 -5.21
N MET A 209 -3.86 11.73 -5.08
CA MET A 209 -5.12 11.01 -5.23
C MET A 209 -6.10 11.33 -4.10
N ASP A 210 -5.65 11.56 -2.88
CA ASP A 210 -6.53 11.92 -1.75
C ASP A 210 -7.24 13.26 -2.02
N LYS A 211 -6.48 14.26 -2.51
CA LYS A 211 -7.05 15.54 -2.95
C LYS A 211 -8.04 15.37 -4.09
N PHE A 212 -7.72 14.53 -5.08
CA PHE A 212 -8.60 14.25 -6.21
C PHE A 212 -9.91 13.58 -5.77
N TYR A 213 -9.82 12.50 -4.98
CA TYR A 213 -10.97 11.77 -4.46
C TYR A 213 -11.89 12.68 -3.63
N THR A 214 -11.31 13.45 -2.72
CA THR A 214 -12.05 14.39 -1.86
C THR A 214 -12.75 15.47 -2.68
N LYS A 215 -12.03 16.12 -3.61
CA LYS A 215 -12.59 17.18 -4.47
C LYS A 215 -13.70 16.66 -5.38
N GLY A 216 -13.51 15.47 -5.95
CA GLY A 216 -14.49 14.81 -6.84
C GLY A 216 -15.64 14.12 -6.10
N LYS A 217 -15.61 14.09 -4.75
CA LYS A 217 -16.57 13.36 -3.91
C LYS A 217 -16.64 11.86 -4.26
N HIS A 218 -15.51 11.27 -4.63
CA HIS A 218 -15.37 9.84 -4.94
C HIS A 218 -15.10 8.99 -3.69
N GLY A 219 -14.92 9.63 -2.53
CA GLY A 219 -14.56 9.00 -1.26
C GLY A 219 -13.41 9.76 -0.59
N GLU A 220 -12.82 9.16 0.43
CA GLU A 220 -11.71 9.72 1.19
C GLU A 220 -10.63 8.65 1.38
N ILE A 221 -9.36 8.97 1.12
CA ILE A 221 -8.26 8.02 1.36
C ILE A 221 -7.85 8.10 2.82
N PHE A 222 -7.61 9.31 3.32
CA PHE A 222 -7.47 9.56 4.75
C PHE A 222 -8.80 10.03 5.32
N LYS A 223 -9.13 9.58 6.53
CA LYS A 223 -10.29 10.14 7.22
C LYS A 223 -9.98 11.58 7.62
N SER A 224 -10.82 12.52 7.17
CA SER A 224 -10.75 13.92 7.59
C SER A 224 -10.82 14.02 9.13
N ALA A 225 -9.97 14.87 9.72
CA ALA A 225 -9.94 15.13 11.15
C ALA A 225 -11.21 15.86 11.63
#